data_AF-A0AA49JE40-F1
#
_entry.id   AF-A0AA49JE40-F1
#
_cell.length_a   1.000
_cell.length_b   1.000
_cell.length_c   1.000
_cell.angle_alpha   90.00
_cell.angle_beta   90.00
_cell.angle_gamma   90.00
#
_symmetry.space_group_name_H-M   'P 1'
#
loop_
_entity.id
_entity.type
_entity.pdbx_description
1 polymer ?
#
loop_
_entity_poly.entity_id
_entity_poly.type
_entity_poly.pdbx_seq_one_letter_code
_entity_poly.pdbx_strand_id
1 'polypeptide(L)'
;MIVLDGNAHFKSISGMLNYMSSGYNGNIEVPEMIVVAIQNVNRRRDFTPDKVVTVRENDTGGGENFLSFLENELIPELDQKYRTIPYRILFGHSLGGLLATHAYMKEETLFNAFIAVDPSFGTWDTETMDQKLAAVSENSFNRYLYLATANWGKRNFTNRDRHLRLFEALNSKCEGPFPAKYEYFENENHGSVPPLAFYNAITSIFEGYGVYYRDINDSEQLVQHFELLSNRLSFEFNPPEYLVNRVAYYLLRSKDKKDRSEALKLFELNTKNYPNSFNAFDSLGEAFEGLGENKKALQNYEKSIELNPKNQHAKMKIESLKKSK
;
A
#
# COMPACT_ATOMS: atom_id res chain seq x y z
N MET A 1 3.07 -5.11 4.21
CA MET A 1 1.74 -5.70 4.45
C MET A 1 1.88 -6.90 5.38
N ILE A 2 1.03 -6.95 6.40
CA ILE A 2 0.89 -8.10 7.31
C ILE A 2 -0.26 -8.97 6.81
N VAL A 3 0.00 -10.26 6.62
CA VAL A 3 -0.97 -11.26 6.19
C VAL A 3 -1.22 -12.23 7.33
N LEU A 4 -2.43 -12.19 7.88
CA LEU A 4 -2.90 -13.18 8.83
C LEU A 4 -3.17 -14.52 8.13
N ASP A 5 -3.12 -15.63 8.86
CA ASP A 5 -3.23 -17.00 8.30
C ASP A 5 -2.19 -17.25 7.19
N GLY A 6 -0.93 -16.94 7.49
CA GLY A 6 0.17 -16.98 6.53
C GLY A 6 0.40 -18.34 5.88
N ASN A 7 0.13 -19.43 6.60
CA ASN A 7 0.19 -20.79 6.06
C ASN A 7 -0.84 -21.04 4.93
N ALA A 8 -1.95 -20.31 4.92
CA ALA A 8 -3.01 -20.45 3.92
C ALA A 8 -2.89 -19.42 2.78
N HIS A 9 -2.54 -18.17 3.09
CA HIS A 9 -2.68 -17.07 2.12
C HIS A 9 -1.35 -16.54 1.55
N PHE A 10 -0.20 -16.84 2.16
CA PHE A 10 1.05 -16.19 1.79
C PHE A 10 1.39 -16.32 0.30
N LYS A 11 1.34 -17.55 -0.23
CA LYS A 11 1.80 -17.84 -1.60
C LYS A 11 0.91 -17.18 -2.67
N SER A 12 -0.40 -17.22 -2.50
CA SER A 12 -1.33 -16.60 -3.45
C SER A 12 -1.20 -15.08 -3.43
N ILE A 13 -1.14 -14.49 -2.24
CA ILE A 13 -1.01 -13.05 -2.05
C ILE A 13 0.34 -12.53 -2.56
N SER A 14 1.45 -13.17 -2.17
CA SER A 14 2.79 -12.73 -2.57
C SER A 14 3.00 -12.87 -4.08
N GLY A 15 2.49 -13.96 -4.68
CA GLY A 15 2.56 -14.17 -6.12
C GLY A 15 1.77 -13.11 -6.91
N MET A 16 0.57 -12.78 -6.44
CA MET A 16 -0.27 -11.75 -7.05
C MET A 16 0.38 -10.37 -6.94
N LEU A 17 0.87 -10.00 -5.75
CA LEU A 17 1.57 -8.73 -5.56
C LEU A 17 2.79 -8.60 -6.44
N ASN A 18 3.64 -9.64 -6.47
CA ASN A 18 4.81 -9.65 -7.34
C ASN A 18 4.42 -9.46 -8.81
N TYR A 19 3.30 -10.04 -9.26
CA TYR A 19 2.81 -9.83 -10.62
C TYR A 19 2.31 -8.40 -10.87
N MET A 20 1.58 -7.82 -9.92
CA MET A 20 0.93 -6.50 -10.05
C MET A 20 1.88 -5.32 -9.84
N SER A 21 2.99 -5.51 -9.12
CA SER A 21 3.99 -4.49 -8.86
C SER A 21 5.22 -4.59 -9.76
N SER A 22 5.35 -5.66 -10.56
CA SER A 22 6.54 -5.90 -11.36
C SER A 22 6.56 -5.09 -12.66
N GLY A 23 7.52 -4.16 -12.71
CA GLY A 23 7.85 -3.42 -13.93
C GLY A 23 8.35 -4.30 -15.10
N TYR A 24 8.61 -5.59 -14.89
CA TYR A 24 9.10 -6.50 -15.95
C TYR A 24 8.12 -6.62 -17.12
N ASN A 25 6.82 -6.71 -16.83
CA ASN A 25 5.77 -6.73 -17.85
C ASN A 25 5.09 -5.36 -18.04
N GLY A 26 5.61 -4.31 -17.39
CA GLY A 26 4.93 -3.01 -17.31
C GLY A 26 3.74 -3.00 -16.35
N ASN A 27 3.58 -4.02 -15.51
CA ASN A 27 2.53 -4.11 -14.51
C ASN A 27 2.96 -3.31 -13.28
N ILE A 28 2.50 -2.06 -13.18
CA ILE A 28 2.84 -1.16 -12.07
C ILE A 28 1.54 -0.65 -11.45
N GLU A 29 0.59 -1.56 -11.23
CA GLU A 29 -0.75 -1.21 -10.73
C GLU A 29 -0.72 -0.90 -9.23
N VAL A 30 0.25 -1.44 -8.50
CA VAL A 30 0.42 -1.27 -7.06
C VAL A 30 1.91 -1.08 -6.71
N PRO A 31 2.25 -0.44 -5.59
CA PRO A 31 3.64 -0.32 -5.14
C PRO A 31 4.25 -1.68 -4.83
N GLU A 32 5.57 -1.80 -5.05
CA GLU A 32 6.33 -2.92 -4.49
C GLU A 32 6.22 -2.89 -2.96
N MET A 33 6.10 -4.07 -2.33
CA MET A 33 5.88 -4.15 -0.90
C MET A 33 6.50 -5.38 -0.26
N ILE A 34 6.95 -5.20 0.98
CA ILE A 34 7.35 -6.31 1.85
C ILE A 34 6.08 -7.00 2.37
N VAL A 35 5.97 -8.31 2.15
CA VAL A 35 4.87 -9.15 2.64
C VAL A 35 5.37 -10.00 3.79
N VAL A 36 4.76 -9.82 4.97
CA VAL A 36 5.07 -10.62 6.16
C VAL A 36 3.83 -11.41 6.52
N ALA A 37 3.95 -12.73 6.48
CA ALA A 37 2.83 -13.64 6.72
C ALA A 37 2.99 -14.35 8.06
N ILE A 38 1.95 -14.28 8.88
CA ILE A 38 2.00 -14.75 10.27
C ILE A 38 1.30 -16.09 10.36
N GLN A 39 2.04 -17.09 10.84
CA GLN A 39 1.48 -18.38 11.20
C GLN A 39 1.17 -18.39 12.70
N ASN A 40 -0.10 -18.51 13.07
CA ASN A 40 -0.49 -18.54 14.47
C ASN A 40 -0.17 -19.88 15.13
N VAL A 41 0.17 -19.82 16.42
CA VAL A 41 0.19 -20.98 17.31
C VAL A 41 -1.24 -21.29 17.78
N ASN A 42 -1.98 -20.27 18.23
CA ASN A 42 -3.38 -20.42 18.62
C ASN A 42 -4.25 -19.36 17.90
N ARG A 43 -4.68 -19.70 16.69
CA ARG A 43 -5.50 -18.84 15.84
C ARG A 43 -6.78 -18.37 16.52
N ARG A 44 -7.47 -19.24 17.27
CA ARG A 44 -8.77 -18.91 17.88
C ARG A 44 -8.62 -17.86 18.96
N ARG A 45 -7.61 -17.99 19.83
CA ARG A 45 -7.26 -16.98 20.82
C ARG A 45 -6.85 -15.65 20.16
N ASP A 46 -5.91 -15.73 19.24
CA ASP A 46 -5.23 -14.55 18.68
C ASP A 46 -6.14 -13.72 17.76
N PHE A 47 -7.11 -14.33 17.08
CA PHE A 47 -7.98 -13.64 16.12
C PHE A 47 -9.38 -13.32 16.66
N THR A 48 -9.62 -13.54 17.95
CA THR A 48 -10.86 -13.10 18.60
C THR A 48 -10.53 -11.94 19.53
N PRO A 49 -10.93 -10.71 19.19
CA PRO A 49 -10.69 -9.53 20.04
C PRO A 49 -11.33 -9.67 21.41
N ASP A 50 -12.54 -10.21 21.46
CA ASP A 50 -13.35 -10.32 22.67
C ASP A 50 -13.53 -11.78 23.09
N LYS A 51 -13.77 -11.98 24.39
CA LYS A 51 -14.09 -13.30 24.93
C LYS A 51 -15.48 -13.71 24.48
N VAL A 52 -15.59 -14.81 23.74
CA VAL A 52 -16.87 -15.38 23.34
C VAL A 52 -17.59 -15.93 24.57
N VAL A 53 -18.75 -15.36 24.87
CA VAL A 53 -19.64 -15.79 25.95
C VAL A 53 -20.36 -17.07 25.53
N THR A 54 -20.04 -18.19 26.16
CA THR A 54 -20.67 -19.48 25.91
C THR A 54 -20.53 -20.39 27.14
N VAL A 55 -21.37 -21.41 27.23
CA VAL A 55 -21.35 -22.41 28.32
C VAL A 55 -20.13 -23.33 28.26
N ARG A 56 -19.44 -23.42 27.12
CA ARG A 56 -18.24 -24.23 26.96
C ARG A 56 -17.00 -23.40 27.21
N GLU A 57 -16.07 -23.95 27.98
CA GLU A 57 -14.74 -23.36 28.10
C GLU A 57 -14.12 -23.16 26.72
N ASN A 58 -13.48 -22.01 26.56
CA ASN A 58 -12.84 -21.63 25.31
C ASN A 58 -11.67 -20.69 25.59
N ASP A 59 -10.78 -20.58 24.61
CA ASP A 59 -9.53 -19.83 24.66
C ASP A 59 -9.59 -18.50 23.89
N THR A 60 -10.79 -18.01 23.54
CA THR A 60 -10.98 -16.75 22.80
C THR A 60 -10.63 -15.51 23.64
N GLY A 61 -10.55 -14.34 23.00
CA GLY A 61 -10.38 -13.03 23.63
C GLY A 61 -8.94 -12.55 23.77
N GLY A 62 -8.02 -13.07 22.94
CA GLY A 62 -6.61 -12.67 22.96
C GLY A 62 -6.22 -11.67 21.87
N GLY A 63 -7.17 -11.16 21.09
CA GLY A 63 -6.89 -10.32 19.93
C GLY A 63 -6.15 -9.03 20.24
N GLU A 64 -6.43 -8.36 21.37
CA GLU A 64 -5.69 -7.15 21.76
C GLU A 64 -4.21 -7.43 22.08
N ASN A 65 -3.93 -8.55 22.76
CA ASN A 65 -2.55 -8.95 23.03
C ASN A 65 -1.82 -9.29 21.72
N PHE A 66 -2.51 -9.94 20.79
CA PHE A 66 -1.93 -10.27 19.50
C PHE A 66 -1.67 -9.02 18.65
N LEU A 67 -2.62 -8.06 18.58
CA LEU A 67 -2.40 -6.77 17.92
C LEU A 67 -1.27 -5.99 18.57
N SER A 68 -1.17 -6.00 19.91
CA SER A 68 -0.07 -5.36 20.65
C SER A 68 1.29 -5.98 20.27
N PHE A 69 1.36 -7.31 20.11
CA PHE A 69 2.55 -7.98 19.57
C PHE A 69 2.89 -7.49 18.16
N LEU A 70 1.90 -7.35 17.27
CA LEU A 70 2.14 -6.84 15.92
C LEU A 70 2.72 -5.43 15.95
N GLU A 71 2.12 -4.54 16.74
CA GLU A 71 2.40 -3.11 16.75
C GLU A 71 3.65 -2.74 17.55
N ASN A 72 3.88 -3.39 18.69
CA ASN A 72 4.93 -3.01 19.63
C ASN A 72 6.19 -3.87 19.54
N GLU A 73 6.11 -5.03 18.88
CA GLU A 73 7.25 -5.96 18.77
C GLU A 73 7.62 -6.22 17.30
N LEU A 74 6.71 -6.82 16.53
CA LEU A 74 7.01 -7.27 15.17
C LEU A 74 7.29 -6.11 14.21
N ILE A 75 6.40 -5.12 14.14
CA ILE A 75 6.56 -3.98 13.23
C ILE A 75 7.86 -3.20 13.54
N PRO A 76 8.17 -2.84 14.80
CA PRO A 76 9.45 -2.21 15.14
C PRO A 76 10.68 -3.02 14.72
N GLU A 77 10.67 -4.35 14.90
CA GLU A 77 11.77 -5.21 14.44
C GLU A 77 11.93 -5.17 12.91
N LEU A 78 10.82 -5.20 12.17
CA LEU A 78 10.84 -5.10 10.70
C LEU A 78 11.37 -3.75 10.22
N ASP A 79 10.95 -2.66 10.86
CA ASP A 79 11.38 -1.29 10.52
C ASP A 79 12.87 -1.09 10.81
N GLN A 80 13.43 -1.78 11.82
CA GLN A 80 14.87 -1.77 12.09
C GLN A 80 15.67 -2.56 11.04
N LYS A 81 15.11 -3.67 10.56
CA LYS A 81 15.82 -4.64 9.72
C LYS A 81 15.73 -4.34 8.23
N TYR A 82 14.63 -3.73 7.79
CA TYR A 82 14.34 -3.48 6.39
C TYR A 82 14.03 -2.00 6.15
N ARG A 83 14.24 -1.53 4.92
CA ARG A 83 13.79 -0.18 4.51
C ARG A 83 12.29 -0.22 4.29
N THR A 84 11.53 0.09 5.33
CA THR A 84 10.07 0.20 5.28
C THR A 84 9.65 1.66 5.15
N ILE A 85 8.40 1.86 4.71
CA ILE A 85 7.68 3.13 4.86
C ILE A 85 6.50 2.89 5.81
N PRO A 86 6.04 3.90 6.56
CA PRO A 86 4.98 3.71 7.55
C PRO A 86 3.56 3.67 6.95
N TYR A 87 3.40 3.09 5.76
CA TYR A 87 2.10 2.73 5.18
C TYR A 87 1.88 1.22 5.24
N ARG A 88 1.07 0.76 6.19
CA ARG A 88 0.93 -0.66 6.53
C ARG A 88 -0.48 -1.15 6.25
N ILE A 89 -0.56 -2.33 5.66
CA ILE A 89 -1.83 -3.00 5.32
C ILE A 89 -1.96 -4.24 6.19
N LEU A 90 -3.12 -4.44 6.82
CA LEU A 90 -3.49 -5.66 7.54
C LEU A 90 -4.53 -6.46 6.73
N PHE A 91 -4.15 -7.64 6.27
CA PHE A 91 -5.05 -8.58 5.59
C PHE A 91 -5.51 -9.66 6.56
N GLY A 92 -6.81 -9.95 6.56
CA GLY A 92 -7.37 -11.07 7.31
C GLY A 92 -8.61 -11.67 6.66
N HIS A 93 -8.72 -12.99 6.75
CA HIS A 93 -9.88 -13.77 6.30
C HIS A 93 -10.59 -14.44 7.49
N SER A 94 -11.92 -14.52 7.48
CA SER A 94 -12.69 -15.23 8.50
C SER A 94 -12.45 -14.62 9.90
N LEU A 95 -11.93 -15.37 10.90
CA LEU A 95 -11.50 -14.77 12.17
C LEU A 95 -10.38 -13.73 12.01
N GLY A 96 -9.46 -13.92 11.05
CA GLY A 96 -8.48 -12.87 10.73
C GLY A 96 -9.15 -11.60 10.21
N GLY A 97 -10.24 -11.74 9.45
CA GLY A 97 -11.07 -10.63 9.00
C GLY A 97 -11.75 -9.91 10.17
N LEU A 98 -12.27 -10.67 11.15
CA LEU A 98 -12.80 -10.12 12.39
C LEU A 98 -11.75 -9.27 13.14
N LEU A 99 -10.54 -9.80 13.29
CA LEU A 99 -9.43 -9.05 13.92
C LEU A 99 -9.05 -7.81 13.11
N ALA A 100 -8.98 -7.91 11.78
CA ALA A 100 -8.67 -6.77 10.92
C ALA A 100 -9.74 -5.66 11.02
N THR A 101 -11.03 -6.03 11.04
CA THR A 101 -12.12 -5.07 11.27
C THR A 101 -12.03 -4.44 12.66
N HIS A 102 -11.73 -5.24 13.68
CA HIS A 102 -11.56 -4.73 15.04
C HIS A 102 -10.40 -3.72 15.12
N ALA A 103 -9.25 -4.04 14.52
CA ALA A 103 -8.10 -3.16 14.47
C ALA A 103 -8.40 -1.85 13.71
N TYR A 104 -9.19 -1.90 12.63
CA TYR A 104 -9.67 -0.70 11.92
C TYR A 104 -10.45 0.24 12.86
N MET A 105 -11.30 -0.32 13.74
CA MET A 105 -12.14 0.46 14.67
C MET A 105 -11.43 0.93 15.94
N LYS A 106 -10.15 0.59 16.14
CA LYS A 106 -9.39 1.07 17.30
C LYS A 106 -9.10 2.56 17.19
N GLU A 107 -9.05 3.26 18.32
CA GLU A 107 -8.64 4.67 18.35
C GLU A 107 -7.25 4.85 17.72
N GLU A 108 -6.29 4.02 18.13
CA GLU A 108 -4.92 4.04 17.62
C GLU A 108 -4.51 2.67 17.05
N THR A 109 -3.78 2.72 15.93
CA THR A 109 -3.18 1.55 15.29
C THR A 109 -2.05 1.98 14.35
N LEU A 110 -1.06 1.10 14.11
CA LEU A 110 0.03 1.34 13.14
C LEU A 110 -0.33 1.04 11.68
N PHE A 111 -1.56 0.59 11.43
CA PHE A 111 -2.06 0.21 10.11
C PHE A 111 -2.87 1.33 9.44
N ASN A 112 -2.68 1.50 8.13
CA ASN A 112 -3.31 2.53 7.31
C ASN A 112 -4.41 1.96 6.42
N ALA A 113 -4.37 0.65 6.12
CA ALA A 113 -5.40 0.00 5.33
C ALA A 113 -5.70 -1.41 5.85
N PHE A 114 -6.96 -1.81 5.73
CA PHE A 114 -7.47 -3.08 6.23
C PHE A 114 -8.22 -3.81 5.13
N ILE A 115 -7.86 -5.07 4.92
CA ILE A 115 -8.55 -5.96 4.00
C ILE A 115 -9.22 -7.05 4.85
N ALA A 116 -10.50 -6.85 5.13
CA ALA A 116 -11.33 -7.79 5.89
C ALA A 116 -12.14 -8.65 4.92
N VAL A 117 -11.73 -9.91 4.76
CA VAL A 117 -12.37 -10.86 3.86
C VAL A 117 -13.30 -11.78 4.63
N ASP A 118 -14.59 -11.67 4.33
CA ASP A 118 -15.68 -12.44 4.91
C ASP A 118 -15.55 -12.63 6.44
N PRO A 119 -15.48 -11.51 7.19
CA PRO A 119 -15.12 -11.51 8.60
C PRO A 119 -16.15 -12.26 9.46
N SER A 120 -15.69 -13.00 10.46
CA SER A 120 -16.56 -13.82 11.31
C SER A 120 -17.22 -13.03 12.45
N PHE A 121 -18.08 -12.04 12.13
CA PHE A 121 -18.83 -11.27 13.15
C PHE A 121 -19.85 -12.11 13.94
N GLY A 122 -19.96 -13.41 13.67
CA GLY A 122 -20.73 -14.37 14.47
C GLY A 122 -20.40 -14.35 15.97
N THR A 123 -19.17 -13.95 16.33
CA THR A 123 -18.70 -13.84 17.72
C THR A 123 -19.13 -12.56 18.42
N TRP A 124 -19.62 -11.56 17.68
CA TRP A 124 -20.19 -10.34 18.24
C TRP A 124 -21.71 -10.45 18.23
N ASP A 125 -22.30 -10.23 19.40
CA ASP A 125 -23.72 -9.93 19.47
C ASP A 125 -23.99 -8.47 19.06
N THR A 126 -25.27 -8.11 19.01
CA THR A 126 -25.69 -6.76 18.61
C THR A 126 -25.09 -5.69 19.52
N GLU A 127 -25.09 -5.92 20.84
CA GLU A 127 -24.59 -4.95 21.82
C GLU A 127 -23.09 -4.71 21.65
N THR A 128 -22.30 -5.78 21.51
CA THR A 128 -20.85 -5.69 21.27
C THR A 128 -20.55 -4.91 19.98
N MET A 129 -21.30 -5.18 18.90
CA MET A 129 -21.14 -4.45 17.64
C MET A 129 -21.45 -2.96 17.80
N ASP A 130 -22.55 -2.62 18.48
CA ASP A 130 -22.97 -1.24 18.70
C ASP A 130 -21.98 -0.47 19.59
N GLN A 131 -21.42 -1.11 20.63
CA GLN A 131 -20.35 -0.54 21.45
C GLN A 131 -19.08 -0.24 20.64
N LYS A 132 -18.66 -1.17 19.77
CA LYS A 132 -17.50 -0.96 18.89
C LYS A 132 -17.74 0.17 17.89
N LEU A 133 -18.92 0.22 17.27
CA LEU A 133 -19.31 1.32 16.38
C LEU A 133 -19.39 2.67 17.11
N ALA A 134 -19.81 2.67 18.37
CA ALA A 134 -19.84 3.88 19.20
C ALA A 134 -18.44 4.40 19.54
N ALA A 135 -17.45 3.50 19.64
CA ALA A 135 -16.06 3.86 19.94
C ALA A 135 -15.25 4.33 18.71
N VAL A 136 -15.78 4.17 17.50
CA VAL A 136 -15.13 4.69 16.27
C VAL A 136 -15.10 6.22 16.31
N SER A 137 -13.89 6.77 16.17
CA SER A 137 -13.62 8.20 16.04
C SER A 137 -13.25 8.59 14.60
N GLU A 138 -13.21 9.89 14.33
CA GLU A 138 -12.76 10.44 13.04
C GLU A 138 -11.37 9.93 12.62
N ASN A 139 -10.49 9.62 13.56
CA ASN A 139 -9.17 9.05 13.28
C ASN A 139 -9.23 7.72 12.52
N SER A 140 -10.32 6.97 12.67
CA SER A 140 -10.53 5.70 11.95
C SER A 140 -10.72 5.92 10.46
N PHE A 141 -11.30 7.07 10.07
CA PHE A 141 -11.59 7.41 8.68
C PHE A 141 -10.39 7.98 7.93
N ASN A 142 -9.24 8.18 8.59
CA ASN A 142 -7.95 8.40 7.93
C ASN A 142 -7.32 7.08 7.44
N ARG A 143 -8.06 5.97 7.48
CA ARG A 143 -7.60 4.63 7.11
C ARG A 143 -8.52 4.04 6.04
N TYR A 144 -7.97 3.23 5.15
CA TYR A 144 -8.76 2.58 4.11
C TYR A 144 -9.36 1.26 4.59
N LEU A 145 -10.66 1.02 4.37
CA LEU A 145 -11.30 -0.27 4.67
C LEU A 145 -11.81 -0.95 3.41
N TYR A 146 -11.31 -2.16 3.11
CA TYR A 146 -11.95 -3.05 2.15
C TYR A 146 -12.65 -4.19 2.88
N LEU A 147 -13.96 -4.32 2.68
CA LEU A 147 -14.80 -5.35 3.29
C LEU A 147 -15.42 -6.23 2.21
N ALA A 148 -14.99 -7.49 2.14
CA ALA A 148 -15.57 -8.48 1.25
C ALA A 148 -16.55 -9.40 1.98
N THR A 149 -17.64 -9.77 1.31
CA THR A 149 -18.62 -10.74 1.77
C THR A 149 -18.77 -11.85 0.75
N ALA A 150 -18.67 -13.10 1.17
CA ALA A 150 -18.93 -14.26 0.32
C ALA A 150 -20.40 -14.68 0.37
N ASN A 151 -20.85 -15.44 -0.62
CA ASN A 151 -22.16 -16.06 -0.64
C ASN A 151 -22.20 -17.34 0.21
N TRP A 152 -23.00 -17.32 1.28
CA TRP A 152 -23.23 -18.49 2.15
C TRP A 152 -24.52 -19.28 1.81
N GLY A 153 -25.08 -19.09 0.62
CA GLY A 153 -26.33 -19.71 0.19
C GLY A 153 -27.48 -19.44 1.15
N LYS A 154 -28.06 -20.48 1.76
CA LYS A 154 -29.18 -20.30 2.72
C LYS A 154 -28.81 -19.56 4.01
N ARG A 155 -27.53 -19.50 4.37
CA ARG A 155 -27.04 -18.76 5.56
C ARG A 155 -26.58 -17.33 5.22
N ASN A 156 -26.70 -16.94 3.96
CA ASN A 156 -26.16 -15.69 3.45
C ASN A 156 -26.76 -14.46 4.12
N PHE A 157 -28.08 -14.46 4.36
CA PHE A 157 -28.77 -13.32 4.96
C PHE A 157 -28.12 -12.88 6.29
N THR A 158 -27.85 -13.80 7.22
CA THR A 158 -27.32 -13.40 8.53
C THR A 158 -25.89 -12.84 8.50
N ASN A 159 -24.99 -13.41 7.69
CA ASN A 159 -23.60 -12.91 7.62
C ASN A 159 -23.51 -11.63 6.78
N ARG A 160 -24.15 -11.62 5.61
CA ARG A 160 -24.19 -10.46 4.72
C ARG A 160 -24.82 -9.25 5.38
N ASP A 161 -25.94 -9.42 6.09
CA ASP A 161 -26.63 -8.31 6.73
C ASP A 161 -25.79 -7.72 7.88
N ARG A 162 -24.99 -8.54 8.59
CA ARG A 162 -24.05 -8.04 9.60
C ARG A 162 -22.92 -7.22 8.97
N HIS A 163 -22.35 -7.69 7.86
CA HIS A 163 -21.29 -6.95 7.16
C HIS A 163 -21.81 -5.64 6.59
N LEU A 164 -22.99 -5.68 5.97
CA LEU A 164 -23.63 -4.50 5.41
C LEU A 164 -24.00 -3.50 6.51
N ARG A 165 -24.61 -3.95 7.61
CA ARG A 165 -24.92 -3.10 8.77
C ARG A 165 -23.68 -2.40 9.31
N LEU A 166 -22.57 -3.12 9.48
CA LEU A 166 -21.32 -2.52 9.93
C LEU A 166 -20.86 -1.45 8.93
N PHE A 167 -20.82 -1.78 7.64
CA PHE A 167 -20.32 -0.87 6.61
C PHE A 167 -21.16 0.41 6.52
N GLU A 168 -22.50 0.27 6.52
CA GLU A 168 -23.43 1.40 6.50
C GLU A 168 -23.32 2.25 7.77
N ALA A 169 -23.17 1.63 8.94
CA ALA A 169 -22.98 2.34 10.19
C ALA A 169 -21.66 3.15 10.19
N LEU A 170 -20.57 2.56 9.72
CA LEU A 170 -19.29 3.27 9.54
C LEU A 170 -19.41 4.42 8.55
N ASN A 171 -20.03 4.17 7.39
CA ASN A 171 -20.25 5.19 6.37
C ASN A 171 -21.07 6.37 6.89
N SER A 172 -22.12 6.11 7.69
CA SER A 172 -22.96 7.16 8.28
C SER A 172 -22.23 8.02 9.33
N LYS A 173 -21.11 7.54 9.87
CA LYS A 173 -20.30 8.23 10.86
C LYS A 173 -19.15 9.03 10.25
N CYS A 174 -18.78 8.78 9.00
CA CYS A 174 -17.68 9.47 8.33
C CYS A 174 -18.14 10.83 7.82
N GLU A 175 -17.44 11.90 8.21
CA GLU A 175 -17.65 13.22 7.61
C GLU A 175 -17.05 13.27 6.18
N GLY A 176 -17.91 13.07 5.18
CA GLY A 176 -17.52 13.11 3.77
C GLY A 176 -17.40 11.73 3.12
N PRO A 177 -16.62 11.59 2.03
CA PRO A 177 -16.46 10.30 1.35
C PRO A 177 -15.74 9.30 2.24
N PHE A 178 -16.44 8.24 2.65
CA PHE A 178 -15.84 7.14 3.42
C PHE A 178 -14.76 6.44 2.57
N PRO A 179 -13.47 6.43 2.97
CA PRO A 179 -12.40 5.77 2.20
C PRO A 179 -12.47 4.26 2.37
N ALA A 180 -13.49 3.67 1.80
CA ALA A 180 -13.77 2.26 1.94
C ALA A 180 -14.48 1.69 0.72
N LYS A 181 -14.40 0.37 0.58
CA LYS A 181 -15.15 -0.37 -0.42
C LYS A 181 -15.75 -1.62 0.20
N TYR A 182 -17.05 -1.78 0.01
CA TYR A 182 -17.76 -3.01 0.29
C TYR A 182 -18.00 -3.79 -1.00
N GLU A 183 -17.74 -5.09 -0.98
CA GLU A 183 -17.97 -5.93 -2.15
C GLU A 183 -18.60 -7.27 -1.76
N TYR A 184 -19.69 -7.62 -2.44
CA TYR A 184 -20.36 -8.90 -2.26
C TYR A 184 -20.07 -9.82 -3.45
N PHE A 185 -19.47 -10.97 -3.17
CA PHE A 185 -19.09 -11.96 -4.16
C PHE A 185 -20.17 -13.02 -4.28
N GLU A 186 -21.13 -12.80 -5.19
CA GLU A 186 -22.29 -13.68 -5.37
C GLU A 186 -21.90 -15.12 -5.77
N ASN A 187 -20.82 -15.27 -6.53
CA ASN A 187 -20.37 -16.56 -7.06
C ASN A 187 -19.30 -17.25 -6.21
N GLU A 188 -18.85 -16.62 -5.12
CA GLU A 188 -17.80 -17.16 -4.26
C GLU A 188 -18.36 -17.58 -2.90
N ASN A 189 -17.81 -18.65 -2.33
CA ASN A 189 -18.12 -19.06 -0.97
C ASN A 189 -16.99 -18.63 -0.01
N HIS A 190 -17.17 -18.89 1.28
CA HIS A 190 -16.22 -18.52 2.34
C HIS A 190 -14.77 -18.95 2.05
N GLY A 191 -14.57 -20.13 1.47
CA GLY A 191 -13.24 -20.66 1.19
C GLY A 191 -12.61 -20.15 -0.11
N SER A 192 -13.43 -19.77 -1.09
CA SER A 192 -12.96 -19.39 -2.43
C SER A 192 -12.79 -17.88 -2.63
N VAL A 193 -13.46 -17.05 -1.82
CA VAL A 193 -13.40 -15.59 -1.91
C VAL A 193 -12.00 -14.94 -1.70
N PRO A 194 -11.06 -15.46 -0.88
CA PRO A 194 -9.88 -14.67 -0.49
C PRO A 194 -8.97 -14.20 -1.63
N PRO A 195 -8.60 -15.01 -2.64
CA PRO A 195 -7.77 -14.54 -3.75
C PRO A 195 -8.41 -13.42 -4.56
N LEU A 196 -9.71 -13.51 -4.85
CA LEU A 196 -10.44 -12.50 -5.62
C LEU A 196 -10.66 -11.22 -4.82
N ALA A 197 -11.06 -11.35 -3.55
CA ALA A 197 -11.19 -10.21 -2.66
C ALA A 197 -9.85 -9.50 -2.47
N PHE A 198 -8.73 -10.22 -2.34
CA PHE A 198 -7.42 -9.59 -2.25
C PHE A 198 -7.05 -8.80 -3.51
N TYR A 199 -7.27 -9.37 -4.70
CA TYR A 199 -7.05 -8.68 -5.99
C TYR A 199 -7.86 -7.38 -6.06
N ASN A 200 -9.16 -7.45 -5.77
CA ASN A 200 -10.05 -6.29 -5.82
C ASN A 200 -9.69 -5.26 -4.74
N ALA A 201 -9.31 -5.71 -3.55
CA ALA A 201 -8.93 -4.86 -2.44
C ALA A 201 -7.67 -4.05 -2.75
N ILE A 202 -6.60 -4.72 -3.20
CA ILE A 202 -5.31 -4.05 -3.42
C ILE A 202 -5.40 -3.06 -4.58
N THR A 203 -6.15 -3.41 -5.63
CA THR A 203 -6.46 -2.51 -6.75
C THR A 203 -7.27 -1.30 -6.29
N SER A 204 -8.24 -1.50 -5.39
CA SER A 204 -9.07 -0.41 -4.85
C SER A 204 -8.29 0.52 -3.92
N ILE A 205 -7.41 -0.05 -3.08
CA ILE A 205 -6.54 0.75 -2.20
C ILE A 205 -5.65 1.63 -3.06
N PHE A 206 -4.95 1.05 -4.04
CA PHE A 206 -3.99 1.77 -4.88
C PHE A 206 -4.59 2.26 -6.21
N GLU A 207 -5.90 2.50 -6.28
CA GLU A 207 -6.53 3.04 -7.48
C GLU A 207 -5.84 4.33 -7.93
N GLY A 208 -5.39 4.35 -9.19
CA GLY A 208 -4.62 5.44 -9.76
C GLY A 208 -3.10 5.31 -9.57
N TYR A 209 -2.56 4.39 -8.77
CA TYR A 209 -1.11 4.25 -8.64
C TYR A 209 -0.44 3.89 -9.98
N GLY A 210 -1.07 2.98 -10.74
CA GLY A 210 -0.65 2.62 -12.08
C GLY A 210 -0.93 3.71 -13.10
N VAL A 211 0.13 4.38 -13.55
CA VAL A 211 0.07 5.43 -14.56
C VAL A 211 0.95 5.06 -15.75
N TYR A 212 0.38 5.15 -16.95
CA TYR A 212 1.16 4.96 -18.16
C TYR A 212 1.94 6.24 -18.49
N TYR A 213 3.26 6.11 -18.63
CA TYR A 213 4.17 7.26 -18.82
C TYR A 213 3.86 8.15 -20.04
N ARG A 214 3.10 7.67 -21.03
CA ARG A 214 2.71 8.48 -22.20
C ARG A 214 1.47 9.34 -21.95
N ASP A 215 0.75 9.09 -20.86
CA ASP A 215 -0.45 9.85 -20.50
C ASP A 215 -0.10 11.07 -19.64
N ILE A 216 1.19 11.20 -19.28
CA ILE A 216 1.75 12.31 -18.52
C ILE A 216 2.50 13.25 -19.46
N ASN A 217 2.04 14.50 -19.49
CA ASN A 217 2.58 15.55 -20.37
C ASN A 217 3.55 16.48 -19.65
N ASP A 218 3.39 16.65 -18.33
CA ASP A 218 4.23 17.51 -17.50
C ASP A 218 4.28 17.07 -16.03
N SER A 219 5.20 17.69 -15.27
CA SER A 219 5.42 17.38 -13.85
C SER A 219 4.25 17.78 -12.95
N GLU A 220 3.52 18.84 -13.31
CA GLU A 220 2.37 19.30 -12.52
C GLU A 220 1.26 18.25 -12.55
N GLN A 221 0.93 17.73 -13.73
CA GLN A 221 -0.03 16.64 -13.89
C GLN A 221 0.36 15.40 -13.07
N LEU A 222 1.63 15.00 -13.10
CA LEU A 222 2.12 13.85 -12.35
C LEU A 222 2.05 14.05 -10.84
N VAL A 223 2.44 15.24 -10.36
CA VAL A 223 2.40 15.59 -8.94
C VAL A 223 0.95 15.63 -8.45
N GLN A 224 0.06 16.33 -9.15
CA GLN A 224 -1.37 16.42 -8.78
C GLN A 224 -2.01 15.03 -8.73
N HIS A 225 -1.68 14.16 -9.66
CA HIS A 225 -2.20 12.79 -9.68
C HIS A 225 -1.81 12.00 -8.42
N PHE A 226 -0.56 12.10 -7.98
CA PHE A 226 -0.10 11.44 -6.75
C PHE A 226 -0.56 12.17 -5.47
N GLU A 227 -0.82 13.47 -5.52
CA GLU A 227 -1.49 14.20 -4.43
C GLU A 227 -2.92 13.70 -4.22
N LEU A 228 -3.69 13.45 -5.28
CA LEU A 228 -5.04 12.87 -5.18
C LEU A 228 -5.03 11.48 -4.53
N LEU A 229 -4.09 10.61 -4.95
CA LEU A 229 -3.86 9.32 -4.31
C LEU A 229 -3.50 9.49 -2.83
N SER A 230 -2.59 10.41 -2.53
CA SER A 230 -2.10 10.65 -1.17
C SER A 230 -3.19 11.13 -0.23
N ASN A 231 -4.02 12.06 -0.71
CA ASN A 231 -5.17 12.59 0.05
C ASN A 231 -6.19 11.48 0.33
N ARG A 232 -6.51 10.64 -0.65
CA ARG A 232 -7.46 9.52 -0.48
C ARG A 232 -6.97 8.49 0.54
N LEU A 233 -5.66 8.29 0.63
CA LEU A 233 -5.05 7.31 1.53
C LEU A 233 -4.50 7.91 2.83
N SER A 234 -4.69 9.21 3.03
CA SER A 234 -4.13 9.97 4.17
C SER A 234 -2.64 9.68 4.40
N PHE A 235 -1.89 9.53 3.31
CA PHE A 235 -0.47 9.19 3.33
C PHE A 235 0.24 9.74 2.10
N GLU A 236 1.40 10.36 2.29
CA GLU A 236 2.19 10.94 1.19
C GLU A 236 2.82 9.85 0.32
N PHE A 237 2.30 9.67 -0.88
CA PHE A 237 2.89 8.86 -1.93
C PHE A 237 3.56 9.75 -2.97
N ASN A 238 4.88 9.66 -3.06
CA ASN A 238 5.63 10.27 -4.15
C ASN A 238 5.47 9.46 -5.44
N PRO A 239 5.46 10.12 -6.62
CA PRO A 239 5.55 9.42 -7.89
C PRO A 239 6.75 8.46 -7.92
N PRO A 240 6.60 7.20 -8.39
CA PRO A 240 7.68 6.22 -8.40
C PRO A 240 8.90 6.71 -9.18
N GLU A 241 10.10 6.49 -8.64
CA GLU A 241 11.36 6.95 -9.25
C GLU A 241 11.45 6.56 -10.73
N TYR A 242 11.13 5.30 -11.02
CA TYR A 242 11.12 4.77 -12.38
C TYR A 242 10.10 5.46 -13.29
N LEU A 243 8.89 5.75 -12.80
CA LEU A 243 7.87 6.45 -13.58
C LEU A 243 8.32 7.86 -13.93
N VAL A 244 8.81 8.62 -12.93
CA VAL A 244 9.34 9.98 -13.12
C VAL A 244 10.45 9.96 -14.17
N ASN A 245 11.42 9.04 -14.04
CA ASN A 245 12.48 8.88 -15.03
C ASN A 245 11.94 8.55 -16.43
N ARG A 246 10.99 7.62 -16.55
CA ARG A 246 10.40 7.22 -17.84
C ARG A 246 9.73 8.38 -18.56
N VAL A 247 8.94 9.18 -17.82
CA VAL A 247 8.32 10.40 -18.36
C VAL A 247 9.39 11.41 -18.75
N ALA A 248 10.38 11.65 -17.88
CA ALA A 248 11.45 12.62 -18.12
C ALA A 248 12.27 12.27 -19.38
N TYR A 249 12.72 11.02 -19.55
CA TYR A 249 13.43 10.61 -20.76
C TYR A 249 12.54 10.62 -22.02
N TYR A 250 11.24 10.35 -21.89
CA TYR A 250 10.31 10.48 -23.00
C TYR A 250 10.25 11.94 -23.51
N LEU A 251 10.13 12.91 -22.59
CA LEU A 251 10.11 14.33 -22.90
C LEU A 251 11.49 14.85 -23.37
N LEU A 252 12.59 14.38 -22.79
CA LEU A 252 13.95 14.80 -23.17
C LEU A 252 14.28 14.46 -24.63
N ARG A 253 13.73 13.37 -25.16
CA ARG A 253 13.90 12.95 -26.57
C ARG A 253 13.15 13.83 -27.56
N SER A 254 12.21 14.64 -27.09
CA SER A 254 11.50 15.61 -27.93
C SER A 254 12.45 16.66 -28.51
N LYS A 255 12.06 17.21 -29.66
CA LYS A 255 12.71 18.39 -30.25
C LYS A 255 12.17 19.70 -29.70
N ASP A 256 11.04 19.66 -29.00
CA ASP A 256 10.45 20.85 -28.38
C ASP A 256 11.30 21.30 -27.16
N LYS A 257 11.55 22.60 -27.07
CA LYS A 257 12.28 23.19 -25.94
C LYS A 257 11.46 23.13 -24.64
N LYS A 258 10.13 23.23 -24.74
CA LYS A 258 9.21 23.11 -23.60
C LYS A 258 9.33 21.73 -22.97
N ASP A 259 9.25 20.68 -23.78
CA ASP A 259 9.36 19.29 -23.31
C ASP A 259 10.71 19.02 -22.64
N ARG A 260 11.81 19.53 -23.21
CA ARG A 260 13.14 19.40 -22.58
C ARG A 260 13.26 20.15 -21.25
N SER A 261 12.62 21.31 -21.15
CA SER A 261 12.54 22.05 -19.88
C SER A 261 11.74 21.26 -18.85
N GLU A 262 10.68 20.58 -19.27
CA GLU A 262 9.83 19.79 -18.39
C GLU A 262 10.51 18.50 -17.95
N ALA A 263 11.26 17.85 -18.85
CA ALA A 263 12.13 16.74 -18.52
C ALA A 263 13.11 17.09 -17.40
N LEU A 264 13.73 18.28 -17.46
CA LEU A 264 14.65 18.73 -16.42
C LEU A 264 13.96 18.88 -15.06
N LYS A 265 12.77 19.50 -15.01
CA LYS A 265 11.99 19.61 -13.77
C LYS A 265 11.65 18.24 -13.17
N LEU A 266 11.31 17.27 -14.02
CA LEU A 266 11.04 15.90 -13.58
C LEU A 266 12.29 15.21 -13.02
N PHE A 267 13.46 15.37 -13.65
CA PHE A 267 14.71 14.82 -13.09
C PHE A 267 15.07 15.48 -11.75
N GLU A 268 14.89 16.79 -11.62
CA GLU A 268 15.09 17.52 -10.36
C GLU A 268 14.10 17.02 -9.27
N LEU A 269 12.80 16.90 -9.62
CA LEU A 269 11.78 16.31 -8.74
C LEU A 269 12.19 14.90 -8.28
N ASN A 270 12.74 14.08 -9.18
CA ASN A 270 13.16 12.73 -8.85
C ASN A 270 14.27 12.71 -7.79
N THR A 271 15.27 13.60 -7.91
CA THR A 271 16.33 13.72 -6.89
C THR A 271 15.83 14.26 -5.56
N LYS A 272 14.78 15.09 -5.55
CA LYS A 272 14.13 15.58 -4.33
C LYS A 272 13.35 14.47 -3.63
N ASN A 273 12.61 13.66 -4.39
CA ASN A 273 11.80 12.57 -3.85
C ASN A 273 12.65 11.37 -3.42
N TYR A 274 13.78 11.14 -4.10
CA TYR A 274 14.67 10.01 -3.86
C TYR A 274 16.14 10.46 -3.67
N PRO A 275 16.45 11.19 -2.57
CA PRO A 275 17.77 11.78 -2.35
C PRO A 275 18.89 10.75 -2.08
N ASN A 276 18.54 9.49 -1.86
CA ASN A 276 19.48 8.38 -1.69
C ASN A 276 19.59 7.50 -2.94
N SER A 277 18.89 7.84 -4.05
CA SER A 277 18.95 7.08 -5.29
C SER A 277 20.09 7.56 -6.16
N PHE A 278 21.14 6.75 -6.29
CA PHE A 278 22.23 7.04 -7.22
C PHE A 278 21.72 7.18 -8.67
N ASN A 279 20.66 6.45 -9.03
CA ASN A 279 20.09 6.45 -10.38
C ASN A 279 19.37 7.78 -10.68
N ALA A 280 18.63 8.35 -9.72
CA ALA A 280 18.02 9.67 -9.88
C ALA A 280 19.06 10.76 -10.18
N PHE A 281 20.18 10.77 -9.47
CA PHE A 281 21.28 11.71 -9.73
C PHE A 281 22.01 11.41 -11.05
N ASP A 282 22.19 10.15 -11.42
CA ASP A 282 22.79 9.77 -12.71
C ASP A 282 21.95 10.31 -13.88
N SER A 283 20.63 10.10 -13.82
CA SER A 283 19.68 10.58 -14.82
C SER A 283 19.62 12.10 -14.92
N LEU A 284 19.67 12.82 -13.79
CA LEU A 284 19.77 14.29 -13.81
C LEU A 284 21.11 14.76 -14.41
N GLY A 285 22.19 14.02 -14.19
CA GLY A 285 23.49 14.25 -14.83
C GLY A 285 23.41 14.16 -16.35
N GLU A 286 22.75 13.12 -16.88
CA GLU A 286 22.52 12.94 -18.31
C GLU A 286 21.69 14.07 -18.91
N ALA A 287 20.66 14.53 -18.19
CA ALA A 287 19.83 15.64 -18.62
C ALA A 287 20.64 16.94 -18.75
N PHE A 288 21.45 17.29 -17.75
CA PHE A 288 22.33 18.46 -17.82
C PHE A 288 23.37 18.35 -18.92
N GLU A 289 23.97 17.17 -19.11
CA GLU A 289 24.93 16.93 -20.20
C GLU A 289 24.27 17.14 -21.57
N GLY A 290 23.08 16.59 -21.78
CA GLY A 290 22.30 16.76 -23.01
C GLY A 290 21.88 18.21 -23.29
N LEU A 291 21.85 19.06 -22.26
CA LEU A 291 21.61 20.50 -22.35
C LEU A 291 22.90 21.33 -22.47
N GLY A 292 24.08 20.71 -22.42
CA GLY A 292 25.39 21.37 -22.48
C GLY A 292 25.87 21.97 -21.14
N GLU A 293 25.15 21.70 -20.05
CA GLU A 293 25.43 22.20 -18.69
C GLU A 293 26.47 21.30 -17.98
N ASN A 294 27.65 21.13 -18.60
CA ASN A 294 28.65 20.13 -18.21
C ASN A 294 29.12 20.24 -16.74
N LYS A 295 29.12 21.43 -16.15
CA LYS A 295 29.47 21.62 -14.73
C LYS A 295 28.40 20.98 -13.81
N LYS A 296 27.12 21.20 -14.11
CA LYS A 296 26.00 20.62 -13.35
C LYS A 296 25.91 19.11 -13.57
N ALA A 297 26.17 18.65 -14.80
CA ALA A 297 26.24 17.23 -15.11
C ALA A 297 27.30 16.53 -14.25
N LEU A 298 28.51 17.09 -14.18
CA LEU A 298 29.61 16.55 -13.38
C LEU A 298 29.25 16.44 -11.89
N GLN A 299 28.64 17.49 -11.31
CA GLN A 299 28.19 17.48 -9.91
C GLN A 299 27.21 16.34 -9.61
N ASN A 300 26.27 16.09 -10.52
CA ASN A 300 25.27 15.04 -10.36
C ASN A 300 25.86 13.63 -10.52
N TYR A 301 26.75 13.42 -11.49
CA TYR A 301 27.47 12.15 -11.62
C TYR A 301 28.37 11.88 -10.41
N GLU A 302 29.02 12.90 -9.84
CA GLU A 302 29.82 12.77 -8.62
C GLU A 302 28.93 12.37 -7.43
N LYS A 303 27.75 12.98 -7.28
CA LYS A 303 26.77 12.58 -6.27
C LYS A 303 26.26 11.15 -6.46
N SER A 304 26.04 10.73 -7.71
CA SER A 304 25.66 9.35 -8.03
C SER A 304 26.74 8.34 -7.57
N ILE A 305 28.03 8.64 -7.79
CA ILE A 305 29.13 7.80 -7.32
C ILE A 305 29.26 7.81 -5.79
N GLU A 306 29.02 8.95 -5.14
CA GLU A 306 29.00 9.04 -3.68
C GLU A 306 27.97 8.08 -3.08
N LEU A 307 26.76 8.05 -3.65
CA LEU A 307 25.67 7.17 -3.23
C LEU A 307 25.92 5.71 -3.63
N ASN A 308 26.54 5.47 -4.78
CA ASN A 308 26.91 4.14 -5.26
C ASN A 308 28.27 4.15 -5.96
N PRO A 309 29.37 3.81 -5.24
CA PRO A 309 30.71 3.78 -5.82
C PRO A 309 30.89 2.75 -6.95
N LYS A 310 29.92 1.86 -7.18
CA LYS A 310 29.92 0.88 -8.27
C LYS A 310 29.19 1.36 -9.52
N ASN A 311 28.62 2.57 -9.54
CA ASN A 311 27.99 3.10 -10.76
C ASN A 311 29.05 3.34 -11.85
N GLN A 312 29.14 2.41 -12.80
CA GLN A 312 30.10 2.50 -13.92
C GLN A 312 29.69 3.55 -14.94
N HIS A 313 28.39 3.78 -15.13
CA HIS A 313 27.89 4.79 -16.07
C HIS A 313 28.38 6.18 -15.67
N ALA A 314 28.11 6.60 -14.42
CA ALA A 314 28.57 7.88 -13.90
C ALA A 314 30.11 8.04 -13.98
N LYS A 315 30.88 6.98 -13.69
CA LYS A 315 32.36 7.00 -13.83
C LYS A 315 32.80 7.32 -15.25
N MET A 316 32.25 6.61 -16.24
CA MET A 316 32.55 6.82 -17.65
C MET A 316 32.20 8.25 -18.09
N LYS A 317 31.05 8.77 -17.65
CA LYS A 317 30.61 10.14 -17.96
C LYS A 317 31.53 11.21 -17.36
N ILE A 318 31.94 11.06 -16.10
CA ILE A 318 32.88 11.96 -15.44
C ILE A 318 34.21 12.02 -16.19
N GLU A 319 34.77 10.87 -16.60
CA GLU A 319 36.02 10.83 -17.35
C GLU A 319 35.91 11.52 -18.70
N SER A 320 34.80 11.29 -19.43
CA SER A 320 34.54 11.93 -20.73
C SER A 320 34.46 13.46 -20.60
N LEU A 321 33.69 13.96 -19.63
CA LEU A 321 33.52 15.39 -19.40
C LEU A 321 34.81 16.08 -18.94
N LYS A 322 35.69 15.37 -18.20
CA LYS A 322 37.00 15.90 -17.79
C LYS A 322 38.00 15.96 -18.94
N LYS A 323 37.93 15.04 -19.91
CA LYS A 323 38.79 15.03 -21.12
C LYS A 323 38.37 16.08 -22.16
N SER A 324 37.14 16.57 -22.10
CA SER A 324 36.57 17.52 -23.07
C SER A 324 36.77 18.99 -22.67
N LYS A 325 37.53 19.27 -21.60
CA LYS A 325 37.94 20.60 -21.15
C LYS A 325 39.34 20.95 -21.68
#